data_AF-J3CJK2-F1
#
_entry.id   AF-J3CJK2-F1
#
_cell.length_a   1.000
_cell.length_b   1.000
_cell.length_c   1.000
_cell.angle_alpha   90.00
_cell.angle_beta   90.00
_cell.angle_gamma   90.00
#
_symmetry.space_group_name_H-M   'P 1'
#
loop_
_entity.id
_entity.type
_entity.pdbx_description
1 polymer ?
#
loop_
_entity_poly.entity_id
_entity_poly.type
_entity_poly.pdbx_seq_one_letter_code
_entity_poly.pdbx_strand_id
1 'polypeptide(L)'
;MKKIFLYILAGSLCFSACKKDDDVETFVEPEDIAVRNTYDDQAIQKFLDENYLDTQGNIKAFSSTDTADDNYKKLSELNPVKLPSGVIYIVRATAQPDPGATIGTNTLIKTMMKASYYLATETDGKGVFGATLSGTILNTINGTGSPVTDPQFYYVKKQTLTAATTDDAKKRTYYEIEGLQEGLQHFKGFQNMADGDPYNLQGVIIVPSRAAFARDSHFNYTGYSLKNVSFVFNFQIYDARTRQTGEE
;
A
#
# COMPACT_ATOMS: atom_id res chain seq x y z
N MET A 1 40.62 -2.75 -45.47
CA MET A 1 39.37 -3.47 -45.13
C MET A 1 39.57 -4.25 -43.85
N LYS A 2 38.51 -4.33 -43.03
CA LYS A 2 38.33 -5.05 -41.76
C LYS A 2 38.77 -4.32 -40.48
N LYS A 3 37.73 -3.76 -39.87
CA LYS A 3 37.58 -3.17 -38.53
C LYS A 3 37.62 -4.29 -37.49
N ILE A 4 38.24 -4.04 -36.33
CA ILE A 4 37.85 -4.68 -35.07
C ILE A 4 37.80 -3.58 -34.02
N PHE A 5 36.58 -3.27 -33.58
CA PHE A 5 36.27 -2.39 -32.47
C PHE A 5 36.68 -3.08 -31.16
N LEU A 6 37.50 -2.42 -30.36
CA LEU A 6 37.83 -2.85 -29.00
C LEU A 6 36.71 -2.36 -28.07
N TYR A 7 35.75 -3.23 -27.76
CA TYR A 7 34.78 -2.97 -26.71
C TYR A 7 35.45 -3.23 -25.36
N ILE A 8 35.70 -2.16 -24.61
CA ILE A 8 36.10 -2.22 -23.20
C ILE A 8 34.88 -2.72 -22.42
N LEU A 9 34.89 -4.01 -22.08
CA LEU A 9 34.01 -4.59 -21.08
C LEU A 9 34.62 -4.29 -19.70
N ALA A 10 34.25 -3.15 -19.11
CA ALA A 10 34.55 -2.88 -17.71
C ALA A 10 33.55 -3.65 -16.83
N GLY A 11 33.72 -4.98 -16.77
CA GLY A 11 33.17 -5.81 -15.71
C GLY A 11 34.16 -5.82 -14.55
N SER A 12 34.04 -4.89 -13.60
CA SER A 12 34.76 -5.00 -12.34
C SER A 12 34.01 -5.96 -11.42
N LEU A 13 34.49 -7.20 -11.46
CA LEU A 13 34.29 -8.23 -10.46
C LEU A 13 34.56 -7.70 -9.05
N CYS A 14 33.61 -8.00 -8.16
CA CYS A 14 33.79 -8.43 -6.77
C CYS A 14 34.97 -7.81 -5.99
N PHE A 15 34.68 -6.74 -5.25
CA PHE A 15 35.41 -6.47 -4.01
C PHE A 15 34.98 -7.47 -2.93
N SER A 16 35.46 -8.71 -3.01
CA SER A 16 35.64 -9.53 -1.82
C SER A 16 36.91 -9.04 -1.11
N ALA A 17 36.78 -7.93 -0.39
CA ALA A 17 37.76 -7.48 0.57
C ALA A 17 37.12 -7.56 1.95
N CYS A 18 37.68 -8.41 2.81
CA CYS A 18 37.31 -8.62 4.20
C CYS A 18 36.88 -7.32 4.90
N LYS A 19 35.60 -7.23 5.27
CA LYS A 19 35.18 -6.44 6.42
C LYS A 19 34.68 -7.40 7.49
N LYS A 20 35.12 -7.08 8.70
CA LYS A 20 34.78 -7.71 9.97
C LYS A 20 33.27 -7.89 10.12
N ASP A 21 32.89 -8.87 10.94
CA ASP A 21 31.58 -8.92 11.62
C ASP A 21 31.19 -7.52 12.16
N ASP A 22 29.87 -7.27 12.20
CA ASP A 22 29.16 -6.05 12.60
C ASP A 22 28.82 -5.05 11.48
N ASP A 23 27.74 -5.33 10.75
CA ASP A 23 26.55 -4.48 10.60
C ASP A 23 25.62 -5.07 9.52
N VAL A 24 24.43 -5.52 9.92
CA VAL A 24 23.39 -6.00 9.00
C VAL A 24 23.00 -4.86 8.07
N GLU A 25 22.98 -5.12 6.76
CA GLU A 25 22.80 -4.10 5.70
C GLU A 25 21.66 -3.11 6.03
N THR A 26 22.06 -1.86 6.20
CA THR A 26 21.15 -0.72 6.18
C THR A 26 20.69 -0.53 4.73
N PHE A 27 19.37 -0.45 4.54
CA PHE A 27 18.78 -0.19 3.22
C PHE A 27 19.50 0.98 2.52
N VAL A 28 20.00 0.73 1.31
CA VAL A 28 20.59 1.76 0.45
C VAL A 28 19.55 2.24 -0.55
N GLU A 29 19.19 3.52 -0.47
CA GLU A 29 18.29 4.13 -1.44
C GLU A 29 18.98 4.21 -2.82
N PRO A 30 18.43 3.58 -3.89
CA PRO A 30 18.96 3.73 -5.23
C PRO A 30 18.90 5.19 -5.66
N GLU A 31 19.94 5.69 -6.33
CA GLU A 31 19.93 7.06 -6.84
C GLU A 31 18.79 7.29 -7.84
N ASP A 32 18.59 6.34 -8.75
CA ASP A 32 17.56 6.37 -9.79
C ASP A 32 16.18 5.93 -9.26
N ILE A 33 15.18 6.80 -9.45
CA ILE A 33 13.79 6.54 -9.09
C ILE A 33 13.17 5.38 -9.91
N ALA A 34 13.65 5.15 -11.14
CA ALA A 34 13.16 4.04 -11.96
C ALA A 34 13.55 2.67 -11.37
N VAL A 35 14.71 2.58 -10.73
CA VAL A 35 15.14 1.38 -9.99
C VAL A 35 14.23 1.16 -8.78
N ARG A 36 13.91 2.22 -8.02
CA ARG A 36 12.93 2.15 -6.91
C ARG A 36 11.57 1.65 -7.39
N ASN A 37 11.06 2.19 -8.49
CA ASN A 37 9.78 1.76 -9.07
C ASN A 37 9.79 0.30 -9.49
N THR A 38 10.93 -0.19 -10.00
CA THR A 38 11.10 -1.60 -10.37
C THR A 38 11.05 -2.52 -9.14
N TYR A 39 11.68 -2.11 -8.04
CA TYR A 39 11.63 -2.88 -6.79
C TYR A 39 10.22 -2.96 -6.22
N ASP A 40 9.49 -1.84 -6.21
CA ASP A 40 8.08 -1.84 -5.79
C ASP A 40 7.25 -2.77 -6.66
N ASP A 41 7.37 -2.67 -7.99
CA ASP A 41 6.58 -3.49 -8.92
C ASP A 41 6.87 -4.99 -8.76
N GLN A 42 8.13 -5.37 -8.56
CA GLN A 42 8.52 -6.77 -8.31
C GLN A 42 8.02 -7.27 -6.94
N ALA A 43 8.15 -6.46 -5.90
CA ALA A 43 7.69 -6.79 -4.56
C ALA A 43 6.17 -6.94 -4.50
N ILE A 44 5.43 -6.08 -5.20
CA ILE A 44 3.97 -6.16 -5.32
C ILE A 44 3.57 -7.43 -6.08
N GLN A 45 4.23 -7.76 -7.19
CA GLN A 45 3.94 -8.99 -7.92
C GLN A 45 4.15 -10.23 -7.05
N LYS A 46 5.26 -10.29 -6.31
CA LYS A 46 5.52 -11.37 -5.36
C LYS A 46 4.46 -11.41 -4.25
N PHE A 47 4.07 -10.27 -3.70
CA PHE A 47 2.99 -10.20 -2.71
C PHE A 47 1.67 -10.76 -3.27
N LEU A 48 1.36 -10.48 -4.54
CA LEU A 48 0.17 -11.03 -5.19
C LEU A 48 0.23 -12.55 -5.35
N ASP A 49 1.42 -13.10 -5.64
CA ASP A 49 1.64 -14.53 -5.86
C ASP A 49 1.80 -15.37 -4.58
N GLU A 50 2.06 -14.71 -3.46
CA GLU A 50 2.34 -15.35 -2.16
C GLU A 50 1.28 -15.06 -1.10
N ASN A 51 0.19 -14.41 -1.48
CA ASN A 51 -0.93 -14.16 -0.57
C ASN A 51 -2.26 -14.53 -1.22
N TYR A 52 -3.26 -14.73 -0.40
CA TYR A 52 -4.65 -14.98 -0.80
C TYR A 52 -5.63 -14.25 0.14
N LEU A 53 -6.91 -14.26 -0.20
CA LEU A 53 -7.98 -13.76 0.65
C LEU A 53 -8.73 -14.92 1.29
N ASP A 54 -8.85 -14.93 2.62
CA ASP A 54 -9.70 -15.90 3.31
C ASP A 54 -11.20 -15.64 3.05
N THR A 55 -12.06 -16.44 3.66
CA THR A 55 -13.52 -16.35 3.47
C THR A 55 -14.10 -14.99 3.88
N GLN A 56 -13.52 -14.33 4.89
CA GLN A 56 -13.91 -12.97 5.32
C GLN A 56 -13.17 -11.87 4.55
N GLY A 57 -12.26 -12.24 3.65
CA GLY A 57 -11.50 -11.32 2.82
C GLY A 57 -10.21 -10.80 3.47
N ASN A 58 -9.74 -11.40 4.57
CA ASN A 58 -8.45 -11.05 5.15
C ASN A 58 -7.32 -11.56 4.28
N ILE A 59 -6.25 -10.77 4.15
CA ILE A 59 -5.03 -11.20 3.48
C ILE A 59 -4.28 -12.23 4.36
N LYS A 60 -3.96 -13.38 3.78
CA LYS A 60 -3.15 -14.45 4.38
C LYS A 60 -1.98 -14.78 3.46
N ALA A 61 -0.83 -15.07 4.06
CA ALA A 61 0.31 -15.60 3.32
C ALA A 61 0.01 -17.05 2.92
N PHE A 62 0.33 -17.39 1.67
CA PHE A 62 0.21 -18.74 1.14
C PHE A 62 1.38 -19.59 1.64
N SER A 63 1.07 -20.76 2.19
CA SER A 63 2.03 -21.74 2.64
C SER A 63 1.96 -22.99 1.78
N SER A 64 3.07 -23.32 1.09
CA SER A 64 3.15 -24.57 0.31
C SER A 64 3.14 -25.83 1.17
N THR A 65 3.19 -25.71 2.49
CA THR A 65 3.14 -26.84 3.43
C THR A 65 1.78 -26.98 4.11
N ASP A 66 0.90 -25.99 4.00
CA ASP A 66 -0.47 -26.07 4.52
C ASP A 66 -1.44 -26.34 3.38
N THR A 67 -1.87 -27.59 3.24
CA THR A 67 -2.82 -28.00 2.19
C THR A 67 -4.19 -27.33 2.31
N ALA A 68 -4.51 -26.67 3.44
CA ALA A 68 -5.73 -25.87 3.52
C ALA A 68 -5.69 -24.66 2.56
N ASP A 69 -4.50 -24.11 2.32
CA ASP A 69 -4.29 -22.95 1.44
C ASP A 69 -4.58 -23.27 -0.03
N ASP A 70 -4.43 -24.53 -0.44
CA ASP A 70 -4.72 -25.00 -1.82
C ASP A 70 -6.18 -24.77 -2.26
N ASN A 71 -7.08 -24.48 -1.31
CA ASN A 71 -8.48 -24.16 -1.58
C ASN A 71 -8.72 -22.68 -1.92
N TYR A 72 -7.70 -21.83 -1.77
CA TYR A 72 -7.79 -20.40 -2.00
C TYR A 72 -7.00 -19.99 -3.24
N LYS A 73 -7.60 -19.10 -4.03
CA LYS A 73 -6.92 -18.44 -5.14
C LYS A 73 -5.95 -17.41 -4.60
N LYS A 74 -4.75 -17.36 -5.17
CA LYS A 74 -3.78 -16.30 -4.92
C LYS A 74 -4.35 -14.95 -5.36
N LEU A 75 -3.86 -13.86 -4.78
CA LEU A 75 -4.31 -12.51 -5.16
C LEU A 75 -4.07 -12.24 -6.66
N SER A 76 -2.99 -12.76 -7.23
CA SER A 76 -2.70 -12.66 -8.67
C SER A 76 -3.75 -13.35 -9.56
N GLU A 77 -4.51 -14.29 -9.01
CA GLU A 77 -5.57 -15.04 -9.70
C GLU A 77 -6.97 -14.43 -9.48
N LEU A 78 -7.08 -13.33 -8.72
CA LEU A 78 -8.34 -12.63 -8.41
C LEU A 78 -8.62 -11.44 -9.34
N ASN A 79 -8.08 -11.46 -10.57
CA ASN A 79 -8.20 -10.39 -11.56
C ASN A 79 -7.73 -9.01 -11.03
N PRO A 80 -6.49 -8.88 -10.52
CA PRO A 80 -5.96 -7.59 -10.12
C PRO A 80 -5.94 -6.62 -11.30
N VAL A 81 -6.35 -5.37 -11.06
CA VAL A 81 -6.33 -4.30 -12.06
C VAL A 81 -5.26 -3.28 -11.68
N LYS A 82 -4.29 -3.05 -12.56
CA LYS A 82 -3.23 -2.04 -12.40
C LYS A 82 -3.61 -0.75 -13.11
N LEU A 83 -3.63 0.35 -12.38
CA LEU A 83 -3.88 1.70 -12.86
C LEU A 83 -2.60 2.34 -13.42
N PRO A 84 -2.70 3.43 -14.21
CA PRO A 84 -1.53 4.13 -14.76
C PRO A 84 -0.53 4.64 -13.71
N SER A 85 -1.01 5.01 -12.52
CA SER A 85 -0.17 5.39 -11.36
C SER A 85 0.67 4.22 -10.83
N GLY A 86 0.27 2.98 -11.15
CA GLY A 86 0.80 1.75 -10.59
C GLY A 86 -0.02 1.19 -9.42
N VAL A 87 -1.04 1.92 -8.94
CA VAL A 87 -1.98 1.38 -7.96
C VAL A 87 -2.62 0.11 -8.51
N ILE A 88 -2.71 -0.91 -7.67
CA ILE A 88 -3.39 -2.16 -8.00
C ILE A 88 -4.58 -2.33 -7.07
N TYR A 89 -5.74 -2.70 -7.60
CA TYR A 89 -6.89 -3.06 -6.79
C TYR A 89 -7.46 -4.43 -7.16
N ILE A 90 -8.06 -5.08 -6.17
CA ILE A 90 -8.78 -6.35 -6.30
C ILE A 90 -10.13 -6.16 -5.62
N VAL A 91 -11.21 -6.24 -6.39
CA VAL A 91 -12.58 -6.15 -5.87
C VAL A 91 -13.11 -7.56 -5.56
N ARG A 92 -13.56 -7.79 -4.33
CA ARG A 92 -14.36 -8.98 -4.00
C ARG A 92 -15.81 -8.71 -4.37
N ALA A 93 -16.22 -9.18 -5.54
CA ALA A 93 -17.57 -8.95 -6.07
C ALA A 93 -18.69 -9.38 -5.09
N THR A 94 -18.47 -10.46 -4.33
CA THR A 94 -19.42 -11.00 -3.36
C THR A 94 -19.54 -10.18 -2.07
N ALA A 95 -18.70 -9.18 -1.87
CA ALA A 95 -18.66 -8.33 -0.67
C ALA A 95 -19.01 -6.86 -0.96
N GLN A 96 -19.41 -6.53 -2.19
CA GLN A 96 -19.86 -5.18 -2.53
C GLN A 96 -21.34 -4.97 -2.13
N PRO A 97 -21.72 -3.78 -1.62
CA PRO A 97 -23.12 -3.44 -1.41
C PRO A 97 -23.86 -3.27 -2.73
N ASP A 98 -25.13 -3.68 -2.77
CA ASP A 98 -26.04 -3.49 -3.90
C ASP A 98 -27.46 -3.07 -3.44
N PRO A 99 -27.89 -1.82 -3.68
CA PRO A 99 -27.10 -0.72 -4.24
C PRO A 99 -26.00 -0.26 -3.27
N GLY A 100 -24.97 0.40 -3.79
CA GLY A 100 -23.87 0.93 -3.00
C GLY A 100 -23.56 2.38 -3.36
N ALA A 101 -23.03 3.13 -2.39
CA ALA A 101 -22.63 4.52 -2.58
C ALA A 101 -21.32 4.62 -3.39
N THR A 102 -21.28 5.54 -4.35
CA THR A 102 -20.06 5.82 -5.12
C THR A 102 -19.09 6.64 -4.27
N ILE A 103 -17.80 6.33 -4.39
CA ILE A 103 -16.74 7.05 -3.70
C ILE A 103 -16.07 7.98 -4.72
N GLY A 104 -16.08 9.28 -4.42
CA GLY A 104 -15.41 10.30 -5.20
C GLY A 104 -14.48 11.15 -4.32
N THR A 105 -13.99 12.24 -4.89
CA THR A 105 -13.01 13.13 -4.22
C THR A 105 -13.55 13.87 -3.00
N ASN A 106 -14.87 13.99 -2.86
CA ASN A 106 -15.53 14.65 -1.73
C ASN A 106 -16.38 13.68 -0.88
N THR A 107 -16.03 12.40 -0.89
CA THR A 107 -16.73 11.38 -0.10
C THR A 107 -16.10 11.28 1.29
N LEU A 108 -16.94 11.37 2.32
CA LEU A 108 -16.60 10.91 3.66
C LEU A 108 -16.73 9.40 3.71
N ILE A 109 -15.73 8.72 4.28
CA ILE A 109 -15.80 7.28 4.48
C ILE A 109 -15.66 6.92 5.96
N LYS A 110 -16.44 5.93 6.39
CA LYS A 110 -16.23 5.19 7.62
C LYS A 110 -15.80 3.78 7.27
N THR A 111 -14.62 3.35 7.72
CA THR A 111 -13.97 2.17 7.17
C THR A 111 -13.39 1.29 8.26
N MET A 112 -13.70 0.00 8.18
CA MET A 112 -13.00 -1.06 8.88
C MET A 112 -11.82 -1.49 8.01
N MET A 113 -10.57 -1.37 8.47
CA MET A 113 -9.40 -1.67 7.64
C MET A 113 -8.18 -2.15 8.42
N LYS A 114 -7.31 -2.85 7.68
CA LYS A 114 -5.88 -3.00 7.99
C LYS A 114 -5.09 -2.30 6.88
N ALA A 115 -4.37 -1.25 7.25
CA ALA A 115 -3.47 -0.50 6.39
C ALA A 115 -2.02 -0.84 6.77
N SER A 116 -1.38 -1.66 5.95
CA SER A 116 -0.01 -2.13 6.15
C SER A 116 0.95 -1.37 5.24
N TYR A 117 2.20 -1.24 5.66
CA TYR A 117 3.25 -0.57 4.92
C TYR A 117 4.46 -1.49 4.77
N TYR A 118 5.16 -1.38 3.66
CA TYR A 118 6.29 -2.23 3.29
C TYR A 118 7.33 -1.45 2.50
N LEU A 119 8.59 -1.60 2.89
CA LEU A 119 9.71 -1.19 2.07
C LEU A 119 10.07 -2.32 1.10
N ALA A 120 10.08 -2.03 -0.20
CA ALA A 120 10.63 -2.96 -1.18
C ALA A 120 12.15 -3.00 -1.07
N THR A 121 12.69 -4.18 -0.82
CA THR A 121 14.13 -4.48 -0.80
C THR A 121 14.46 -5.43 -1.93
N GLU A 122 15.71 -5.42 -2.37
CA GLU A 122 16.23 -6.38 -3.33
C GLU A 122 16.81 -7.56 -2.54
N THR A 123 16.45 -8.79 -2.91
CA THR A 123 17.03 -10.02 -2.36
C THR A 123 17.14 -11.03 -3.49
N ASP A 124 18.34 -11.55 -3.74
CA ASP A 124 18.65 -12.55 -4.78
C ASP A 124 18.21 -12.15 -6.22
N GLY A 125 18.41 -10.89 -6.58
CA GLY A 125 18.02 -10.27 -7.85
C GLY A 125 16.52 -9.94 -7.97
N LYS A 126 15.74 -10.01 -6.88
CA LYS A 126 14.28 -9.86 -6.90
C LYS A 126 13.78 -8.89 -5.82
N GLY A 127 12.93 -7.96 -6.22
CA GLY A 127 12.19 -7.10 -5.30
C GLY A 127 11.24 -7.92 -4.42
N VAL A 128 11.34 -7.73 -3.11
CA VAL A 128 10.48 -8.35 -2.09
C VAL A 128 10.05 -7.27 -1.10
N PHE A 129 8.86 -7.42 -0.50
CA PHE A 129 8.52 -6.61 0.67
C PHE A 129 9.36 -7.09 1.85
N GLY A 130 10.35 -6.28 2.22
CA GLY A 130 11.33 -6.61 3.23
C GLY A 130 10.73 -6.63 4.63
N ALA A 131 11.19 -7.57 5.47
CA ALA A 131 10.76 -7.66 6.87
C ALA A 131 11.21 -6.45 7.71
N THR A 132 12.35 -5.83 7.36
CA THR A 132 13.04 -4.81 8.16
C THR A 132 12.26 -3.50 8.32
N LEU A 133 11.51 -3.08 7.30
CA LEU A 133 10.61 -1.92 7.41
C LEU A 133 9.23 -2.30 6.88
N SER A 134 8.51 -3.04 7.73
CA SER A 134 7.12 -3.39 7.52
C SER A 134 6.31 -3.18 8.80
N GLY A 135 5.02 -2.89 8.67
CA GLY A 135 4.15 -2.68 9.82
C GLY A 135 2.76 -2.23 9.42
N THR A 136 2.02 -1.64 10.35
CA THR A 136 0.68 -1.09 10.11
C THR A 136 0.60 0.38 10.52
N ILE A 137 0.02 1.22 9.67
CA ILE A 137 -0.34 2.61 10.02
C ILE A 137 -1.72 2.67 10.69
N LEU A 138 -2.57 1.67 10.44
CA LEU A 138 -3.88 1.53 11.07
C LEU A 138 -4.34 0.06 11.03
N ASN A 139 -4.95 -0.41 12.12
CA ASN A 139 -5.58 -1.72 12.17
C ASN A 139 -6.82 -1.68 13.07
N THR A 140 -8.00 -1.58 12.46
CA THR A 140 -9.28 -1.64 13.19
C THR A 140 -9.79 -3.07 13.31
N ILE A 141 -9.32 -3.99 12.46
CA ILE A 141 -9.79 -5.39 12.40
C ILE A 141 -9.28 -6.20 13.61
N ASN A 142 -7.97 -6.15 13.88
CA ASN A 142 -7.34 -6.84 15.00
C ASN A 142 -6.87 -5.87 16.11
N GLY A 143 -7.30 -4.61 16.05
CA GLY A 143 -6.91 -3.56 17.00
C GLY A 143 -8.12 -3.03 17.75
N THR A 144 -8.68 -1.90 17.29
CA THR A 144 -9.77 -1.20 17.99
C THR A 144 -11.10 -1.94 17.95
N GLY A 145 -11.31 -2.80 16.95
CA GLY A 145 -12.59 -3.48 16.71
C GLY A 145 -13.69 -2.55 16.15
N SER A 146 -13.39 -1.28 15.88
CA SER A 146 -14.35 -0.29 15.41
C SER A 146 -13.86 0.44 14.17
N PRO A 147 -14.72 0.67 13.17
CA PRO A 147 -14.34 1.37 11.94
C PRO A 147 -13.99 2.84 12.23
N VAL A 148 -13.07 3.38 11.44
CA VAL A 148 -12.61 4.78 11.57
C VAL A 148 -13.24 5.67 10.51
N THR A 149 -13.63 6.88 10.89
CA THR A 149 -14.07 7.91 9.94
C THR A 149 -12.88 8.72 9.46
N ASP A 150 -12.74 8.85 8.14
CA ASP A 150 -11.71 9.65 7.46
C ASP A 150 -10.34 9.56 8.13
N PRO A 151 -9.66 8.40 8.04
CA PRO A 151 -8.29 8.34 8.49
C PRO A 151 -7.49 9.43 7.76
N GLN A 152 -6.58 10.09 8.47
CA GLN A 152 -5.92 11.29 7.97
C GLN A 152 -5.12 11.06 6.67
N PHE A 153 -4.67 9.82 6.43
CA PHE A 153 -4.02 9.43 5.18
C PHE A 153 -4.99 9.22 4.01
N TYR A 154 -6.30 9.23 4.24
CA TYR A 154 -7.32 9.30 3.20
C TYR A 154 -7.80 10.74 3.01
N TYR A 155 -8.10 11.46 4.09
CA TYR A 155 -8.56 12.84 4.02
C TYR A 155 -8.10 13.61 5.25
N VAL A 156 -7.29 14.66 5.06
CA VAL A 156 -6.91 15.57 6.14
C VAL A 156 -7.91 16.71 6.25
N LYS A 157 -8.38 16.99 7.47
CA LYS A 157 -9.31 18.08 7.74
C LYS A 157 -8.68 19.44 7.48
N LYS A 158 -9.47 20.39 6.98
CA LYS A 158 -9.04 21.77 6.71
C LYS A 158 -8.47 22.46 7.95
N GLN A 159 -9.02 22.17 9.13
CA GLN A 159 -8.50 22.70 10.40
C GLN A 159 -7.04 22.28 10.64
N THR A 160 -6.67 21.03 10.34
CA THR A 160 -5.28 20.55 10.48
C THR A 160 -4.33 21.31 9.56
N LEU A 161 -4.73 21.51 8.30
CA LEU A 161 -3.94 22.29 7.33
C LEU A 161 -3.79 23.76 7.75
N THR A 162 -4.84 24.35 8.31
CA THR A 162 -4.85 25.75 8.76
C THR A 162 -4.00 25.97 10.02
N ALA A 163 -3.98 24.98 10.92
CA ALA A 163 -3.20 25.02 12.16
C ALA A 163 -1.70 24.67 11.96
N ALA A 164 -1.33 24.17 10.79
CA ALA A 164 0.04 23.76 10.50
C ALA A 164 1.03 24.94 10.48
N THR A 165 2.19 24.74 11.09
CA THR A 165 3.23 25.77 11.24
C THR A 165 4.32 25.68 10.19
N THR A 166 4.47 24.54 9.50
CA THR A 166 5.44 24.35 8.41
C THR A 166 4.75 24.37 7.06
N ASP A 167 5.47 24.75 6.00
CA ASP A 167 4.88 24.86 4.66
C ASP A 167 4.49 23.52 4.05
N ASP A 168 5.20 22.44 4.40
CA ASP A 168 4.81 21.09 3.99
C ASP A 168 3.54 20.63 4.69
N ALA A 169 3.41 20.86 6.01
CA ALA A 169 2.22 20.47 6.77
C ALA A 169 0.95 21.27 6.41
N LYS A 170 1.07 22.33 5.59
CA LYS A 170 -0.09 23.04 5.00
C LYS A 170 -0.63 22.36 3.74
N LYS A 171 0.06 21.35 3.20
CA LYS A 171 -0.29 20.63 1.97
C LYS A 171 -1.01 19.32 2.31
N ARG A 172 -2.04 18.97 1.53
CA ARG A 172 -2.74 17.68 1.65
C ARG A 172 -1.82 16.49 1.40
N THR A 173 -0.93 16.61 0.43
CA THR A 173 0.05 15.59 0.03
C THR A 173 1.04 15.21 1.14
N TYR A 174 1.19 16.05 2.17
CA TYR A 174 1.96 15.70 3.35
C TYR A 174 1.27 14.63 4.20
N TYR A 175 -0.05 14.49 4.11
CA TYR A 175 -0.86 13.56 4.90
C TYR A 175 -1.48 12.46 4.04
N GLU A 176 -2.13 12.85 2.96
CA GLU A 176 -2.99 11.99 2.16
C GLU A 176 -2.17 11.11 1.19
N ILE A 177 -2.59 9.85 1.06
CA ILE A 177 -2.05 8.89 0.10
C ILE A 177 -2.96 8.92 -1.14
N GLU A 178 -2.52 9.63 -2.18
CA GLU A 178 -3.31 9.84 -3.40
C GLU A 178 -3.72 8.51 -4.06
N GLY A 179 -2.82 7.52 -4.09
CA GLY A 179 -3.13 6.20 -4.64
C GLY A 179 -4.23 5.43 -3.88
N LEU A 180 -4.45 5.73 -2.59
CA LEU A 180 -5.59 5.17 -1.86
C LEU A 180 -6.89 5.82 -2.34
N GLN A 181 -6.92 7.14 -2.49
CA GLN A 181 -8.09 7.87 -3.00
C GLN A 181 -8.44 7.44 -4.44
N GLU A 182 -7.43 7.23 -5.28
CA GLU A 182 -7.59 6.68 -6.64
C GLU A 182 -8.19 5.28 -6.59
N GLY A 183 -7.59 4.36 -5.82
CA GLY A 183 -8.05 2.97 -5.72
C GLY A 183 -9.47 2.83 -5.17
N LEU A 184 -9.85 3.65 -4.19
CA LEU A 184 -11.18 3.59 -3.57
C LEU A 184 -12.33 3.93 -4.52
N GLN A 185 -12.08 4.68 -5.60
CA GLN A 185 -13.11 5.01 -6.61
C GLN A 185 -13.63 3.78 -7.36
N HIS A 186 -12.93 2.65 -7.26
CA HIS A 186 -13.33 1.38 -7.86
C HIS A 186 -14.17 0.48 -6.95
N PHE A 187 -14.49 0.95 -5.74
CA PHE A 187 -15.31 0.23 -4.76
C PHE A 187 -16.61 0.99 -4.51
N LYS A 188 -17.59 0.31 -3.91
CA LYS A 188 -18.81 0.93 -3.40
C LYS A 188 -18.82 0.91 -1.88
N GLY A 189 -19.27 1.99 -1.25
CA GLY A 189 -19.48 2.03 0.19
C GLY A 189 -20.89 1.60 0.59
N PHE A 190 -21.03 1.02 1.78
CA PHE A 190 -22.31 0.94 2.46
C PHE A 190 -22.75 2.36 2.89
N GLN A 191 -24.02 2.55 3.25
CA GLN A 191 -24.56 3.89 3.56
C GLN A 191 -24.79 4.13 5.06
N ASN A 192 -24.75 3.09 5.89
CA ASN A 192 -25.14 3.14 7.30
C ASN A 192 -24.92 1.81 8.05
N MET A 193 -23.84 1.08 7.76
CA MET A 193 -23.53 -0.14 8.50
C MET A 193 -23.13 0.22 9.95
N ALA A 194 -23.62 -0.54 10.92
CA ALA A 194 -23.37 -0.23 12.33
C ALA A 194 -21.94 -0.65 12.73
N ASP A 195 -21.33 0.06 13.68
CA ASP A 195 -19.92 -0.17 14.05
C ASP A 195 -19.62 -1.57 14.58
N GLY A 196 -20.63 -2.21 15.18
CA GLY A 196 -20.53 -3.58 15.71
C GLY A 196 -20.89 -4.67 14.69
N ASP A 197 -21.31 -4.30 13.47
CA ASP A 197 -21.65 -5.29 12.45
C ASP A 197 -20.37 -6.05 12.03
N PRO A 198 -20.46 -7.38 11.82
CA PRO A 198 -19.31 -8.17 11.42
C PRO A 198 -18.86 -7.76 10.02
N TYR A 199 -17.54 -7.67 9.83
CA TYR A 199 -16.99 -7.33 8.54
C TYR A 199 -16.96 -8.54 7.59
N ASN A 200 -17.06 -8.24 6.30
CA ASN A 200 -16.71 -9.09 5.17
C ASN A 200 -15.98 -8.18 4.16
N LEU A 201 -14.65 -8.22 4.16
CA LEU A 201 -13.82 -7.21 3.52
C LEU A 201 -14.09 -7.12 2.02
N GLN A 202 -14.14 -5.89 1.51
CA GLN A 202 -14.53 -5.57 0.13
C GLN A 202 -13.43 -5.86 -0.89
N GLY A 203 -12.18 -5.90 -0.45
CA GLY A 203 -11.05 -6.19 -1.32
C GLY A 203 -9.74 -5.62 -0.81
N VAL A 204 -8.83 -5.40 -1.76
CA VAL A 204 -7.46 -4.95 -1.51
C VAL A 204 -7.11 -3.80 -2.46
N ILE A 205 -6.40 -2.80 -1.94
CA ILE A 205 -5.70 -1.79 -2.73
C ILE A 205 -4.22 -1.84 -2.34
N ILE A 206 -3.35 -1.95 -3.33
CA ILE A 206 -1.89 -1.90 -3.18
C ILE A 206 -1.39 -0.63 -3.86
N VAL A 207 -0.72 0.22 -3.10
CA VAL A 207 -0.21 1.51 -3.56
C VAL A 207 1.32 1.45 -3.59
N PRO A 208 1.96 1.50 -4.77
CA PRO A 208 3.42 1.59 -4.85
C PRO A 208 3.91 2.91 -4.28
N SER A 209 5.18 3.00 -3.85
CA SER A 209 5.67 4.18 -3.15
C SER A 209 5.54 5.48 -3.97
N ARG A 210 5.68 5.41 -5.29
CA ARG A 210 5.50 6.52 -6.24
C ARG A 210 4.08 7.12 -6.26
N ALA A 211 3.07 6.35 -5.85
CA ALA A 211 1.68 6.79 -5.75
C ALA A 211 1.25 7.03 -4.28
N ALA A 212 2.21 6.97 -3.36
CA ALA A 212 2.06 7.35 -1.96
C ALA A 212 2.91 8.59 -1.67
N PHE A 213 3.97 8.47 -0.87
CA PHE A 213 4.82 9.61 -0.49
C PHE A 213 6.12 9.73 -1.27
N ALA A 214 6.44 8.77 -2.16
CA ALA A 214 7.69 8.76 -2.93
C ALA A 214 8.91 9.13 -2.07
N ARG A 215 9.64 10.21 -2.42
CA ARG A 215 10.75 10.77 -1.61
C ARG A 215 10.35 12.05 -0.85
N ASP A 216 9.08 12.41 -0.89
CA ASP A 216 8.57 13.69 -0.41
C ASP A 216 8.46 13.72 1.12
N SER A 217 8.38 14.93 1.65
CA SER A 217 8.02 15.14 3.05
C SER A 217 6.63 14.58 3.33
N HIS A 218 6.49 13.84 4.43
CA HIS A 218 5.22 13.24 4.82
C HIS A 218 5.01 13.32 6.33
N PHE A 219 3.77 13.15 6.76
CA PHE A 219 3.38 13.05 8.15
C PHE A 219 3.88 11.73 8.72
N ASN A 220 4.39 11.78 9.95
CA ASN A 220 4.97 10.62 10.59
C ASN A 220 3.87 9.81 11.31
N TYR A 221 3.32 8.80 10.63
CA TYR A 221 2.29 7.92 11.18
C TYR A 221 2.83 6.83 12.12
N THR A 222 4.13 6.49 12.04
CA THR A 222 4.67 5.25 12.62
C THR A 222 5.88 5.45 13.54
N GLY A 223 6.39 6.68 13.64
CA GLY A 223 7.70 6.98 14.23
C GLY A 223 8.87 6.87 13.23
N TYR A 224 8.64 6.30 12.05
CA TYR A 224 9.67 6.10 11.02
C TYR A 224 9.35 6.86 9.73
N SER A 225 10.37 7.06 8.89
CA SER A 225 10.18 7.58 7.54
C SER A 225 9.37 6.60 6.70
N LEU A 226 8.37 7.11 5.98
CA LEU A 226 7.53 6.40 5.02
C LEU A 226 7.88 6.79 3.57
N LYS A 227 9.03 7.42 3.36
CA LYS A 227 9.61 7.59 2.03
C LYS A 227 9.96 6.24 1.44
N ASN A 228 9.72 6.06 0.13
CA ASN A 228 9.95 4.84 -0.63
C ASN A 228 9.14 3.63 -0.15
N VAL A 229 8.10 3.85 0.66
CA VAL A 229 7.28 2.79 1.24
C VAL A 229 6.01 2.59 0.40
N SER A 230 5.73 1.33 0.10
CA SER A 230 4.48 0.88 -0.52
C SER A 230 3.45 0.54 0.56
N PHE A 231 2.17 0.61 0.23
CA PHE A 231 1.07 0.36 1.16
C PHE A 231 0.12 -0.72 0.65
N VAL A 232 -0.43 -1.51 1.56
CA VAL A 232 -1.49 -2.49 1.29
C VAL A 232 -2.67 -2.20 2.21
N PHE A 233 -3.82 -1.91 1.61
CA PHE A 233 -5.08 -1.64 2.30
C PHE A 233 -6.03 -2.80 2.08
N ASN A 234 -6.53 -3.38 3.17
CA ASN A 234 -7.56 -4.42 3.15
C ASN A 234 -8.71 -3.96 4.05
N PHE A 235 -9.91 -3.78 3.49
CA PHE A 235 -10.91 -2.91 4.09
C PHE A 235 -12.35 -3.27 3.75
N GLN A 236 -13.28 -2.68 4.50
CA GLN A 236 -14.71 -2.57 4.21
C GLN A 236 -15.21 -1.19 4.62
N ILE A 237 -15.99 -0.55 3.75
CA ILE A 237 -16.50 0.81 3.94
C ILE A 237 -17.93 0.73 4.49
N TYR A 238 -18.07 1.00 5.78
CA TYR A 238 -19.32 0.91 6.54
C TYR A 238 -20.29 2.05 6.23
N ASP A 239 -19.75 3.24 5.95
CA ASP A 239 -20.51 4.40 5.53
C ASP A 239 -19.73 5.17 4.45
N ALA A 240 -20.42 5.59 3.40
CA ALA A 240 -19.91 6.46 2.37
C ALA A 240 -21.01 7.44 1.95
N ARG A 241 -20.71 8.73 2.10
CA ARG A 241 -21.63 9.82 1.75
C ARG A 241 -20.87 11.06 1.35
N THR A 242 -21.59 11.99 0.73
CA THR A 242 -21.04 13.33 0.46
C THR A 242 -20.68 14.01 1.78
N ARG A 243 -19.48 14.56 1.84
CA ARG A 243 -18.99 15.36 2.97
C ARG A 243 -19.83 16.63 3.12
N GLN A 244 -20.22 16.94 4.36
CA GLN A 244 -20.91 18.19 4.69
C GLN A 244 -19.89 19.30 4.99
N THR A 245 -20.29 20.57 4.84
CA THR A 245 -19.39 21.73 5.02
C THR A 245 -18.69 21.78 6.38
N GLY A 246 -19.32 21.27 7.45
CA GLY A 246 -18.72 21.20 8.78
C GLY A 246 -17.69 20.07 8.96
N GLU A 247 -17.52 19.21 7.95
CA GLU A 247 -16.68 18.01 7.97
C GLU A 247 -15.46 18.13 7.05
N GLU A 248 -15.26 19.33 6.47
CA GLU A 248 -14.14 19.68 5.59
C GLU A 248 -12.79 19.85 6.31
#